data_AF-A0A3D3HXX3-F1
#
_entry.id   AF-A0A3D3HXX3-F1
#
_cell.length_a   1.000
_cell.length_b   1.000
_cell.length_c   1.000
_cell.angle_alpha   90.00
_cell.angle_beta   90.00
_cell.angle_gamma   90.00
#
_symmetry.space_group_name_H-M   'P 1'
#
loop_
_entity.id
_entity.type
_entity.pdbx_description
1 polymer ?
#
loop_
_entity_poly.entity_id
_entity_poly.type
_entity_poly.pdbx_seq_one_letter_code
_entity_poly.pdbx_strand_id
1 'polypeptide(L)' 'MRPITLTRRIAFSAGHRYWDPALDAEGNRQRFGRWASPFNHGHNYVLWVSAAGPVDTANGMVVNIKWIDDV' A
#
# COMPACT_ATOMS: atom_id res chain seq x y z
N MET A 1 22.26 8.38 19.86
CA MET A 1 21.86 6.98 19.55
C MET A 1 21.66 6.85 18.05
N ARG A 2 21.95 5.69 17.44
CA ARG A 2 21.64 5.45 16.02
C ARG A 2 20.11 5.35 15.86
N PRO A 3 19.53 5.97 14.82
CA PRO A 3 18.10 5.84 14.55
C PRO A 3 17.75 4.38 14.23
N ILE A 4 16.58 3.94 14.70
CA ILE A 4 16.02 2.61 14.46
C ILE A 4 14.79 2.77 13.58
N THR A 5 14.56 1.79 12.71
CA THR A 5 13.37 1.73 11.86
C THR A 5 12.42 0.67 12.40
N LEU A 6 11.18 1.06 12.67
CA LEU A 6 10.07 0.15 12.93
C LEU A 6 9.27 0.00 11.65
N THR A 7 9.06 -1.23 11.20
CA THR A 7 8.22 -1.54 10.03
C THR A 7 7.02 -2.37 10.44
N ARG A 8 5.82 -1.86 10.13
CA ARG A 8 4.55 -2.57 10.29
C ARG A 8 4.10 -3.12 8.94
N ARG A 9 3.76 -4.41 8.92
CA ARG A 9 3.22 -5.10 7.75
C ARG A 9 1.72 -5.30 7.91
N ILE A 10 0.95 -4.86 6.92
CA ILE A 10 -0.51 -4.97 6.87
C ILE A 10 -0.88 -5.71 5.59
N ALA A 11 -1.89 -6.58 5.66
CA ALA A 11 -2.44 -7.26 4.48
C ALA A 11 -3.88 -6.81 4.28
N PHE A 12 -4.27 -6.56 3.03
CA PHE A 12 -5.65 -6.22 2.68
C PHE A 12 -6.00 -6.77 1.30
N SER A 13 -7.29 -7.05 1.09
CA SER A 13 -7.80 -7.53 -0.19
C SER A 13 -8.56 -6.40 -0.87
N ALA A 14 -8.27 -6.17 -2.15
CA ALA A 14 -8.98 -5.17 -2.95
C ALA A 14 -9.17 -5.62 -4.40
N GLY A 15 -10.31 -5.26 -4.97
CA GLY A 15 -10.62 -5.40 -6.39
C GLY A 15 -10.42 -4.09 -7.13
N HIS A 16 -9.92 -4.15 -8.36
CA HIS A 16 -9.68 -2.99 -9.22
C HIS A 16 -9.61 -3.36 -10.71
N ARG A 17 -9.48 -2.35 -11.55
CA ARG A 17 -9.30 -2.46 -13.00
C ARG A 17 -8.31 -1.40 -13.44
N TYR A 18 -7.42 -1.75 -14.36
CA TYR A 18 -6.58 -0.77 -15.02
C TYR A 18 -7.39 -0.09 -16.12
N TRP A 19 -7.60 1.20 -15.95
CA TRP A 19 -8.42 2.00 -16.86
C TRP A 19 -7.93 3.43 -16.90
N ASP A 20 -7.66 3.91 -18.11
CA ASP A 20 -7.36 5.29 -18.43
C ASP A 20 -8.62 5.93 -19.05
N PRO A 21 -9.25 6.93 -18.39
CA PRO A 21 -10.48 7.55 -18.89
C PRO A 21 -10.27 8.37 -20.18
N ALA A 22 -9.02 8.65 -20.57
CA ALA A 22 -8.71 9.32 -21.83
C ALA A 22 -8.70 8.36 -23.04
N LEU A 23 -8.74 7.04 -22.81
CA LEU A 23 -8.73 6.02 -23.87
C LEU A 23 -10.12 5.36 -24.00
N ASP A 24 -10.44 4.91 -25.21
CA ASP A 24 -11.59 4.04 -25.42
C ASP A 24 -11.32 2.61 -24.90
N ALA A 25 -12.30 1.72 -25.07
CA ALA A 25 -12.19 0.36 -24.58
C ALA A 25 -11.12 -0.47 -25.31
N GLU A 26 -10.87 -0.20 -26.58
CA GLU A 26 -9.84 -0.90 -27.33
C GLU A 26 -8.44 -0.41 -26.92
N GLY A 27 -8.22 0.89 -26.84
CA GLY A 27 -6.97 1.48 -26.36
C GLY A 27 -6.62 1.01 -24.96
N ASN A 28 -7.59 0.93 -24.05
CA ASN A 28 -7.39 0.35 -22.72
C ASN A 28 -7.00 -1.13 -22.77
N ARG A 29 -7.63 -1.93 -23.63
CA ARG A 29 -7.26 -3.35 -23.82
C ARG A 29 -5.88 -3.51 -24.45
N GLN A 30 -5.49 -2.67 -25.39
CA GLN A 30 -4.14 -2.68 -25.98
C GLN A 30 -3.09 -2.31 -24.94
N ARG A 31 -3.37 -1.31 -24.09
CA ARG A 31 -2.43 -0.83 -23.06
C ARG A 31 -2.31 -1.76 -21.86
N PHE A 32 -3.43 -2.23 -21.30
CA PHE A 32 -3.46 -2.97 -20.05
C PHE A 32 -3.81 -4.46 -20.21
N GLY A 33 -4.11 -4.92 -21.43
CA GLY A 33 -4.44 -6.31 -21.72
C GLY A 33 -5.64 -6.80 -20.91
N ARG A 34 -5.52 -8.00 -20.35
CA ARG A 34 -6.56 -8.62 -19.50
C ARG A 34 -6.90 -7.78 -18.25
N TRP A 35 -6.02 -6.88 -17.82
CA TRP A 35 -6.25 -6.05 -16.62
C TRP A 35 -7.22 -4.89 -16.87
N ALA A 36 -7.52 -4.58 -18.13
CA ALA A 36 -8.63 -3.71 -18.54
C ALA A 36 -9.97 -4.47 -18.71
N SER A 37 -10.09 -5.70 -18.21
CA SER A 37 -11.35 -6.47 -18.23
C SER A 37 -12.52 -5.67 -17.62
N PRO A 38 -13.72 -5.68 -18.23
CA PRO A 38 -14.92 -5.05 -17.63
C PRO A 38 -15.39 -5.76 -16.36
N PHE A 39 -14.89 -6.96 -16.06
CA PHE A 39 -15.22 -7.73 -14.87
C PHE A 39 -14.23 -7.51 -13.70
N ASN A 40 -13.32 -6.54 -13.83
CA ASN A 40 -12.27 -6.24 -12.85
C ASN A 40 -11.34 -7.45 -12.59
N HIS A 41 -10.47 -7.29 -11.60
CA HIS A 41 -9.67 -8.34 -10.98
C HIS A 41 -9.33 -7.92 -9.55
N GLY A 42 -8.64 -8.75 -8.76
CA GLY A 42 -8.30 -8.40 -7.39
C GLY A 42 -6.98 -9.00 -6.94
N HIS A 43 -6.48 -8.49 -5.81
CA HIS A 43 -5.23 -8.92 -5.21
C HIS A 43 -5.36 -8.94 -3.68
N ASN A 44 -4.51 -9.76 -3.06
CA ASN A 44 -4.22 -9.70 -1.64
C ASN A 44 -2.92 -8.90 -1.48
N TYR A 45 -3.07 -7.60 -1.28
CA TYR A 45 -1.96 -6.67 -1.13
C TYR A 45 -1.28 -6.82 0.22
N VAL A 46 0.02 -6.52 0.24
CA VAL A 46 0.81 -6.37 1.46
C VAL A 46 1.39 -4.96 1.47
N LEU A 47 0.99 -4.16 2.45
CA LEU A 47 1.53 -2.83 2.71
C LEU A 47 2.58 -2.91 3.82
N TRP A 48 3.73 -2.28 3.60
CA TRP A 48 4.80 -2.15 4.59
C TRP A 48 4.95 -0.67 4.92
N VAL A 49 4.64 -0.29 6.15
CA VAL A 49 4.75 1.08 6.64
C VAL A 49 5.96 1.16 7.57
N SER A 50 6.92 2.02 7.24
CA SER A 50 8.15 2.18 8.01
C SER A 50 8.20 3.56 8.65
N ALA A 51 8.52 3.62 9.94
CA ALA A 51 8.83 4.84 10.67
C ALA A 51 10.24 4.72 11.24
N ALA A 52 11.06 5.75 11.05
CA ALA A 52 12.45 5.78 11.50
C ALA A 52 12.72 6.98 12.41
N GLY A 53 13.46 6.75 13.49
CA GLY A 53 13.74 7.79 14.47
C GLY A 53 14.58 7.32 15.65
N PRO A 54 14.93 8.22 16.58
CA PRO A 54 15.52 7.83 17.85
C PRO A 54 14.52 6.99 18.66
N VAL A 55 15.05 6.09 19.49
CA VAL A 55 14.24 5.41 20.50
C VAL A 55 14.04 6.37 21.66
N ASP A 56 12.79 6.66 22.00
CA ASP A 56 12.44 7.44 23.19
C ASP A 56 12.86 6.64 24.44
N THR A 57 13.69 7.25 25.29
CA THR A 57 14.23 6.60 26.49
C THR A 57 13.19 6.36 27.58
N ALA A 58 12.07 7.08 27.59
CA ALA A 58 11.02 6.93 28.59
C ALA A 58 10.14 5.69 28.34
N ASN A 59 9.97 5.29 27.08
CA ASN A 59 9.02 4.24 26.70
C ASN A 59 9.57 3.19 25.71
N GLY A 60 10.80 3.36 25.21
CA GLY A 60 11.46 2.40 24.33
C GLY A 60 10.89 2.35 22.90
N MET A 61 10.11 3.34 22.46
CA MET A 61 9.48 3.35 21.15
C MET A 61 10.14 4.33 20.18
N VAL A 62 10.16 3.98 18.89
CA VAL A 62 10.43 4.94 17.80
C VAL A 62 9.16 5.73 17.48
N VAL A 63 8.01 5.04 17.52
CA VAL A 63 6.66 5.57 17.37
C VAL A 63 5.71 4.63 18.10
N ASN A 64 4.62 5.14 18.66
CA ASN A 64 3.56 4.27 19.16
C ASN A 64 2.91 3.56 17.96
N ILE A 65 3.01 2.22 17.92
CA ILE A 65 2.51 1.42 16.80
C ILE A 65 1.01 1.60 16.54
N LYS A 66 0.24 1.99 17.56
CA LYS A 66 -1.20 2.28 17.41
C LYS A 66 -1.46 3.51 16.54
N TRP A 67 -0.59 4.51 16.57
CA TRP A 67 -0.72 5.67 15.68
C TRP A 67 -0.51 5.29 14.20
N ILE A 68 0.22 4.20 13.91
CA ILE A 68 0.32 3.68 12.54
C ILE A 68 -0.99 3.02 12.11
N ASP A 69 -1.73 2.42 13.04
CA ASP A 69 -3.05 1.81 12.74
C ASP A 69 -4.15 2.85 12.51
N ASP A 70 -3.96 4.08 13.01
CA ASP A 70 -4.94 5.17 12.93
C ASP A 70 -4.80 6.03 11.65
N VAL A 71 -3.80 5.74 10.80
CA VAL A 71 -3.55 6.40 9.50
C VAL A 71 -4.11 5.56 8.35
#